data_AF-A0A8H4XJX0-F1
#
_entry.id   AF-A0A8H4XJX0-F1
#
_cell.length_a   1.000
_cell.length_b   1.000
_cell.length_c   1.000
_cell.angle_alpha   90.00
_cell.angle_beta   90.00
_cell.angle_gamma   90.00
#
_symmetry.space_group_name_H-M   'P 1'
#
loop_
_entity.id
_entity.type
_entity.pdbx_description
1 polymer ?
#
loop_
_entity_poly.entity_id
_entity_poly.type
_entity_poly.pdbx_seq_one_letter_code
_entity_poly.pdbx_strand_id
1 'polypeptide(L)'
;MVFSMLCFIMFCGCMIGGAVYGTGRRFADLTAYQRMTAMEYWWLCEIAYCFSSVFCKISVCFFLMRITILKSHIYLLYSVMILTVIGGLILMLMMLLQCRPISYFWTRTALDPIYQGHCISINTIISMTYVYSALAAFCDFTVGILPFFLVRKLNMRKETRLAVMGILSMACVASLAVIVRMPFVKTFRNPDFL
;
A
#
# COMPACT_ATOMS: atom_id res chain seq x y z
N MET A 1 -6.53 13.93 6.61
CA MET A 1 -5.26 13.59 7.30
C MET A 1 -5.47 12.79 8.60
N VAL A 2 -6.31 13.22 9.55
CA VAL A 2 -6.52 12.49 10.83
C VAL A 2 -6.85 11.01 10.64
N PHE A 3 -7.79 10.68 9.75
CA PHE A 3 -8.17 9.30 9.48
C PHE A 3 -7.00 8.45 8.95
N SER A 4 -6.22 8.99 8.00
CA SER A 4 -5.03 8.30 7.47
C SER A 4 -3.99 8.06 8.56
N MET A 5 -3.81 9.01 9.48
CA MET A 5 -2.89 8.87 10.62
C MET A 5 -3.34 7.77 11.58
N LEU A 6 -4.63 7.68 11.89
CA LEU A 6 -5.18 6.60 12.72
C LEU A 6 -4.97 5.22 12.07
N CYS A 7 -5.24 5.09 10.77
CA CYS A 7 -4.97 3.86 10.04
C CYS A 7 -3.46 3.53 9.99
N PHE A 8 -2.60 4.54 9.88
CA PHE A 8 -1.15 4.34 9.91
C PHE A 8 -0.64 3.89 11.28
N ILE A 9 -1.19 4.42 12.38
CA ILE A 9 -0.89 3.96 13.73
C ILE A 9 -1.28 2.49 13.89
N MET A 10 -2.48 2.11 13.40
CA MET A 10 -2.93 0.72 13.39
C MET A 10 -1.96 -0.17 12.59
N PHE A 11 -1.54 0.27 11.40
CA PHE A 11 -0.55 -0.43 10.57
C PHE A 11 0.76 -0.68 11.33
N CYS A 12 1.32 0.35 11.97
CA CYS A 12 2.55 0.23 12.76
C CYS A 12 2.37 -0.74 13.93
N GLY A 13 1.22 -0.68 14.64
CA GLY A 13 0.91 -1.61 15.73
C GLY A 13 0.86 -3.07 15.26
N CYS A 14 0.20 -3.35 14.14
CA CYS A 14 0.15 -4.70 13.57
C CYS A 14 1.52 -5.19 13.10
N MET A 15 2.34 -4.32 12.51
CA MET A 15 3.73 -4.66 12.12
C MET A 15 4.60 -5.04 13.32
N ILE A 16 4.52 -4.26 14.40
CA ILE A 16 5.27 -4.54 15.63
C ILE A 16 4.77 -5.86 16.24
N GLY A 17 3.45 -6.07 16.28
CA GLY A 17 2.85 -7.35 16.70
C GLY A 17 3.38 -8.53 15.89
N GLY A 18 3.30 -8.47 14.57
CA GLY A 18 3.83 -9.52 13.68
C GLY A 18 5.33 -9.80 13.93
N ALA A 19 6.14 -8.75 14.07
CA ALA A 19 7.57 -8.90 14.36
C ALA A 19 7.85 -9.61 15.70
N VAL A 20 7.04 -9.34 16.75
CA VAL A 20 7.15 -10.02 18.04
C VAL A 20 6.78 -11.50 17.94
N TYR A 21 5.74 -11.84 17.17
CA TYR A 21 5.31 -13.23 16.96
C TYR A 21 6.16 -14.00 15.94
N GLY A 22 7.08 -13.33 15.24
CA GLY A 22 8.14 -13.98 14.47
C GLY A 22 8.12 -13.73 12.96
N THR A 23 7.40 -12.72 12.47
CA THR A 23 7.55 -12.23 11.08
C THR A 23 9.03 -11.96 10.78
N GLY A 24 9.56 -12.57 9.73
CA GLY A 24 11.00 -12.50 9.37
C GLY A 24 11.93 -13.54 10.04
N ARG A 25 11.45 -14.46 10.88
CA ARG A 25 12.22 -15.63 11.35
C ARG A 25 12.01 -16.84 10.44
N ARG A 26 12.97 -17.78 10.42
CA ARG A 26 12.88 -18.98 9.58
C ARG A 26 11.67 -19.83 9.98
N PHE A 27 10.92 -20.30 8.98
CA PHE A 27 9.70 -21.10 9.18
C PHE A 27 9.90 -22.32 10.10
N ALA A 28 11.09 -22.91 10.10
CA ALA A 28 11.44 -24.07 10.93
C ALA A 28 11.55 -23.77 12.44
N ASP A 29 11.79 -22.51 12.81
CA ASP A 29 12.02 -22.10 14.21
C ASP A 29 10.74 -21.62 14.90
N LEU A 30 9.61 -21.52 14.19
CA LEU A 30 8.34 -21.05 14.75
C LEU A 30 7.36 -22.19 15.05
N THR A 31 6.65 -22.07 16.16
CA THR A 31 5.52 -22.92 16.48
C THR A 31 4.31 -22.63 15.58
N ALA A 32 3.43 -23.62 15.36
CA ALA A 32 2.22 -23.45 14.52
C ALA A 32 1.33 -22.29 15.00
N TYR A 33 1.23 -22.08 16.31
CA TYR A 33 0.51 -20.95 16.90
C TYR A 33 1.11 -19.60 16.51
N GLN A 34 2.43 -19.44 16.67
CA GLN A 34 3.13 -18.21 16.30
C GLN A 34 2.99 -17.88 14.80
N ARG A 35 3.03 -18.90 13.93
CA ARG A 35 2.85 -18.75 12.47
C ARG A 35 1.46 -18.23 12.12
N MET A 36 0.42 -18.80 12.73
CA MET A 36 -0.97 -18.36 12.53
C MET A 36 -1.17 -16.90 12.98
N THR A 37 -0.72 -16.57 14.19
CA THR A 37 -0.89 -15.22 14.75
C THR A 37 -0.10 -14.18 13.94
N ALA A 38 1.12 -14.48 13.50
CA ALA A 38 1.90 -13.59 12.65
C ALA A 38 1.19 -13.29 11.31
N MET A 39 0.58 -14.31 10.69
CA MET A 39 -0.18 -14.16 9.45
C MET A 39 -1.49 -13.39 9.62
N GLU A 40 -2.15 -13.52 10.77
CA GLU A 40 -3.32 -12.71 11.11
C GLU A 40 -2.95 -11.22 11.26
N TYR A 41 -1.86 -10.92 11.97
CA TYR A 41 -1.31 -9.56 12.04
C TYR A 41 -0.90 -9.04 10.67
N TRP A 42 -0.31 -9.87 9.81
CA TRP A 42 0.02 -9.49 8.44
C TRP A 42 -1.23 -9.10 7.64
N TRP A 43 -2.29 -9.89 7.75
CA TRP A 43 -3.55 -9.62 7.07
C TRP A 43 -4.19 -8.29 7.53
N LEU A 44 -4.23 -8.05 8.84
CA LEU A 44 -4.70 -6.77 9.41
C LEU A 44 -3.83 -5.59 8.98
N CYS A 45 -2.53 -5.81 8.93
CA CYS A 45 -1.55 -4.81 8.49
C CYS A 45 -1.81 -4.37 7.04
N GLU A 46 -2.03 -5.31 6.12
CA GLU A 46 -2.32 -5.01 4.72
C GLU A 46 -3.62 -4.20 4.54
N ILE A 47 -4.65 -4.52 5.32
CA ILE A 47 -5.91 -3.75 5.33
C ILE A 47 -5.66 -2.32 5.81
N ALA A 48 -4.96 -2.17 6.95
CA ALA A 48 -4.61 -0.88 7.51
C ALA A 48 -3.81 -0.02 6.53
N TYR A 49 -2.85 -0.64 5.84
CA TYR A 49 -2.02 -0.02 4.81
C TYR A 49 -2.85 0.48 3.63
N CYS A 50 -3.74 -0.35 3.11
CA CYS A 50 -4.59 0.01 1.97
C CYS A 50 -5.43 1.27 2.28
N PHE A 51 -6.11 1.28 3.42
CA PHE A 51 -6.88 2.46 3.84
C PHE A 51 -5.98 3.67 4.04
N SER A 52 -4.87 3.53 4.78
CA SER A 52 -3.95 4.64 5.03
C SER A 52 -3.44 5.28 3.73
N SER A 53 -3.05 4.44 2.76
CA SER A 53 -2.57 4.88 1.44
C SER A 53 -3.64 5.63 0.64
N VAL A 54 -4.85 5.09 0.54
CA VAL A 54 -5.96 5.70 -0.19
C VAL A 54 -6.35 7.05 0.43
N PHE A 55 -6.56 7.11 1.75
CA PHE A 55 -6.94 8.34 2.42
C PHE A 55 -5.84 9.40 2.41
N CYS A 56 -4.56 8.99 2.44
CA CYS A 56 -3.43 9.89 2.29
C CYS A 56 -3.44 10.56 0.91
N LYS A 57 -3.54 9.75 -0.17
CA LYS A 57 -3.55 10.26 -1.56
C LYS A 57 -4.74 11.17 -1.82
N ILE A 58 -5.94 10.80 -1.35
CA ILE A 58 -7.13 11.64 -1.44
C ILE A 58 -6.89 13.01 -0.78
N SER A 59 -6.32 13.03 0.43
CA SER A 59 -6.04 14.26 1.17
C SER A 59 -5.07 15.17 0.41
N VAL A 60 -4.02 14.61 -0.21
CA VAL A 60 -3.05 15.36 -1.01
C VAL A 60 -3.68 15.88 -2.30
N CYS A 61 -4.45 15.05 -3.01
CA CYS A 61 -5.16 15.46 -4.22
C CYS A 61 -6.14 16.62 -3.96
N PHE A 62 -6.91 16.56 -2.87
CA PHE A 62 -7.78 17.67 -2.46
C PHE A 62 -7.01 18.96 -2.17
N PHE A 63 -5.87 18.86 -1.48
CA PHE A 63 -5.01 20.01 -1.21
C PHE A 63 -4.47 20.64 -2.51
N LEU A 64 -3.98 19.82 -3.45
CA LEU A 64 -3.51 20.29 -4.75
C LEU A 64 -4.63 20.91 -5.60
N MET A 65 -5.83 20.33 -5.54
CA MET A 65 -6.99 20.84 -6.27
C MET A 65 -7.38 22.24 -5.80
N ARG A 66 -7.24 22.54 -4.50
CA ARG A 66 -7.51 23.87 -3.94
C ARG A 66 -6.53 24.95 -4.45
N ILE A 67 -5.29 24.57 -4.76
CA ILE A 67 -4.24 25.50 -5.21
C ILE A 67 -4.29 25.69 -6.74
N THR A 68 -4.81 24.69 -7.45
CA THR A 68 -4.76 24.64 -8.90
C THR A 68 -5.91 25.43 -9.53
N ILE A 69 -5.58 26.35 -10.43
CA ILE A 69 -6.57 27.21 -11.13
C ILE A 69 -6.91 26.63 -12.52
N LEU A 70 -5.98 25.89 -13.14
CA LEU A 70 -6.16 25.34 -14.48
C LEU A 70 -7.06 24.10 -14.47
N LYS A 71 -8.17 24.16 -15.22
CA LYS A 71 -9.14 23.06 -15.34
C LYS A 71 -8.51 21.74 -15.78
N SER A 72 -7.55 21.76 -16.70
CA SER A 72 -6.86 20.54 -17.18
C SER A 72 -6.14 19.79 -16.06
N HIS A 73 -5.49 20.51 -15.14
CA HIS A 73 -4.81 19.89 -13.99
C HIS A 73 -5.82 19.38 -12.96
N ILE A 74 -6.99 20.03 -12.82
CA ILE A 74 -8.07 19.55 -11.96
C ILE A 74 -8.64 18.21 -12.48
N TYR A 75 -8.90 18.09 -13.78
CA TYR A 75 -9.35 16.82 -14.38
C TYR A 75 -8.34 15.69 -14.20
N LEU A 76 -7.05 15.99 -14.31
CA LEU A 76 -5.97 15.02 -14.06
C LEU A 76 -5.91 14.62 -12.58
N LEU A 77 -6.12 15.54 -11.63
CA LEU A 77 -6.20 15.19 -10.21
C LEU A 77 -7.42 14.31 -9.89
N TYR A 78 -8.56 14.57 -10.54
CA TYR A 78 -9.74 13.71 -10.42
C TYR A 78 -9.47 12.30 -10.95
N SER A 79 -8.82 12.16 -12.11
CA SER A 79 -8.50 10.84 -12.66
C SER A 79 -7.57 10.06 -11.74
N VAL A 80 -6.53 10.70 -11.20
CA VAL A 80 -5.64 10.06 -10.22
C VAL A 80 -6.40 9.65 -8.96
N MET A 81 -7.26 10.52 -8.43
CA MET A 81 -8.07 10.19 -7.24
C MET A 81 -8.95 8.97 -7.49
N ILE A 82 -9.66 8.91 -8.61
CA ILE A 82 -10.50 7.78 -8.98
C ILE A 82 -9.67 6.50 -9.14
N LEU A 83 -8.53 6.57 -9.84
CA LEU A 83 -7.63 5.43 -10.02
C LEU A 83 -7.10 4.90 -8.69
N THR A 84 -6.74 5.77 -7.75
CA THR A 84 -6.24 5.35 -6.43
C THR A 84 -7.32 4.66 -5.59
N VAL A 85 -8.57 5.15 -5.64
CA VAL A 85 -9.70 4.52 -4.94
C VAL A 85 -10.04 3.17 -5.55
N ILE A 86 -10.16 3.09 -6.88
CA ILE A 86 -10.45 1.84 -7.58
C ILE A 86 -9.34 0.82 -7.33
N GLY A 87 -8.08 1.22 -7.47
CA GLY A 87 -6.94 0.35 -7.22
C GLY A 87 -6.92 -0.17 -5.77
N GLY A 88 -7.16 0.70 -4.79
CA GLY A 88 -7.22 0.31 -3.38
C GLY A 88 -8.37 -0.66 -3.09
N LEU A 89 -9.55 -0.42 -3.66
CA LEU A 89 -10.69 -1.33 -3.55
C LEU A 89 -10.41 -2.69 -4.18
N ILE A 90 -9.79 -2.73 -5.37
CA ILE A 90 -9.41 -3.98 -6.04
C ILE A 90 -8.44 -4.77 -5.16
N LEU A 91 -7.41 -4.13 -4.61
CA LEU A 91 -6.48 -4.81 -3.70
C LEU A 91 -7.19 -5.34 -2.45
N MET A 92 -8.05 -4.54 -1.83
CA MET A 92 -8.80 -4.97 -0.64
C MET A 92 -9.68 -6.18 -0.94
N LEU A 93 -10.42 -6.14 -2.04
CA LEU A 93 -11.27 -7.26 -2.48
C LEU A 93 -10.43 -8.49 -2.81
N MET A 94 -9.29 -8.33 -3.49
CA MET A 94 -8.36 -9.42 -3.76
C MET A 94 -7.85 -10.06 -2.46
N MET A 95 -7.46 -9.27 -1.46
CA MET A 95 -7.00 -9.78 -0.17
C MET A 95 -8.10 -10.46 0.65
N LEU A 96 -9.35 -10.04 0.48
CA LEU A 96 -10.53 -10.70 1.08
C LEU A 96 -10.93 -11.97 0.34
N LEU A 97 -10.72 -12.04 -0.97
CA LEU A 97 -11.15 -13.14 -1.84
C LEU A 97 -10.01 -14.12 -2.17
N GLN A 98 -8.79 -13.87 -1.70
CA GLN A 98 -7.61 -14.68 -2.04
C GLN A 98 -7.72 -16.14 -1.59
N CYS A 99 -8.48 -16.41 -0.52
CA CYS A 99 -8.68 -17.76 0.01
C CYS A 99 -10.15 -18.00 0.35
N ARG A 100 -10.62 -19.23 0.11
CA ARG A 100 -11.95 -19.71 0.48
C ARG A 100 -11.78 -20.94 1.39
N PRO A 101 -12.22 -20.91 2.66
CA PRO A 101 -12.68 -19.74 3.43
C PRO A 101 -11.54 -18.75 3.75
N ILE A 102 -11.87 -17.49 4.11
CA ILE A 102 -10.89 -16.45 4.46
C ILE A 102 -9.95 -16.92 5.59
N SER A 103 -10.51 -17.69 6.54
CA SER A 103 -9.74 -18.23 7.65
C SER A 103 -8.59 -19.14 7.21
N TYR A 104 -8.72 -19.79 6.06
CA TYR A 104 -7.67 -20.63 5.52
C TYR A 104 -6.39 -19.86 5.19
N PHE A 105 -6.43 -18.53 5.04
CA PHE A 105 -5.23 -17.72 4.79
C PHE A 105 -4.20 -17.81 5.92
N TRP A 106 -4.64 -17.74 7.19
CA TRP A 106 -3.74 -17.89 8.32
C TRP A 106 -3.59 -19.34 8.74
N THR A 107 -4.66 -20.15 8.68
CA THR A 107 -4.58 -21.54 9.15
C THR A 107 -3.78 -22.48 8.24
N ARG A 108 -3.63 -22.17 6.94
CA ARG A 108 -2.72 -22.92 6.04
C ARG A 108 -1.27 -22.94 6.53
N THR A 109 -0.88 -21.93 7.33
CA THR A 109 0.48 -21.87 7.88
C THR A 109 0.65 -22.73 9.12
N ALA A 110 -0.42 -23.28 9.71
CA ALA A 110 -0.28 -24.29 10.76
C ALA A 110 0.20 -25.65 10.22
N LEU A 111 0.06 -25.90 8.91
CA LEU A 111 0.35 -27.17 8.23
C LEU A 111 -0.48 -28.36 8.75
N ASP A 112 -1.60 -28.09 9.43
CA ASP A 112 -2.50 -29.12 9.96
C ASP A 112 -3.49 -29.60 8.87
N PRO A 113 -3.66 -30.92 8.68
CA PRO A 113 -4.55 -31.49 7.65
C PRO A 113 -6.05 -31.30 7.94
N ILE A 114 -6.40 -30.78 9.13
CA ILE A 114 -7.79 -30.54 9.57
C ILE A 114 -8.41 -29.37 8.79
N TYR A 115 -7.60 -28.42 8.34
CA TYR A 115 -8.08 -27.23 7.66
C TYR A 115 -8.08 -27.45 6.15
N GLN A 116 -9.27 -27.50 5.56
CA GLN A 116 -9.46 -27.61 4.11
C GLN A 116 -9.86 -26.26 3.53
N GLY A 117 -9.19 -25.84 2.46
CA GLY A 117 -9.48 -24.60 1.76
C GLY A 117 -8.66 -24.48 0.48
N HIS A 118 -9.07 -23.58 -0.39
CA HIS A 118 -8.35 -23.29 -1.63
C HIS A 118 -7.99 -21.81 -1.68
N CYS A 119 -6.72 -21.51 -1.98
CA CYS A 119 -6.23 -20.16 -2.22
C CYS A 119 -5.91 -19.97 -3.70
N ILE A 120 -6.02 -18.75 -4.19
CA ILE A 120 -5.63 -18.36 -5.55
C ILE A 120 -4.12 -18.61 -5.72
N SER A 121 -3.71 -18.97 -6.94
CA SER A 121 -2.31 -19.24 -7.26
C SER A 121 -1.43 -18.00 -6.98
N ILE A 122 -0.24 -18.23 -6.39
CA ILE A 122 0.73 -17.17 -6.06
C ILE A 122 1.12 -16.37 -7.32
N ASN A 123 1.19 -17.03 -8.48
CA ASN A 123 1.53 -16.37 -9.76
C ASN A 123 0.50 -15.32 -10.17
N THR A 124 -0.79 -15.58 -9.93
CA THR A 124 -1.88 -14.62 -10.20
C THR A 124 -1.76 -13.41 -9.27
N ILE A 125 -1.47 -13.64 -7.98
CA ILE A 125 -1.30 -12.58 -6.99
C ILE A 125 -0.13 -11.68 -7.39
N ILE A 126 1.04 -12.26 -7.68
CA ILE A 126 2.23 -11.51 -8.11
C ILE A 126 1.92 -10.65 -9.33
N SER A 127 1.28 -11.21 -10.35
CA SER A 127 0.95 -10.48 -11.59
C SER A 127 0.06 -9.27 -11.31
N MET A 128 -0.97 -9.44 -10.47
CA MET A 128 -1.87 -8.34 -10.08
C MET A 128 -1.16 -7.28 -9.25
N THR A 129 -0.27 -7.68 -8.32
CA THR A 129 0.54 -6.76 -7.52
C THR A 129 1.47 -5.93 -8.40
N TYR A 130 2.06 -6.50 -9.45
CA TYR A 130 2.87 -5.76 -10.42
C TYR A 130 2.06 -4.68 -11.14
N VAL A 131 0.88 -5.03 -11.66
CA VAL A 131 -0.02 -4.10 -12.35
C VAL A 131 -0.45 -2.97 -11.41
N TYR A 132 -0.90 -3.31 -10.20
CA TYR A 132 -1.28 -2.31 -9.20
C TYR A 132 -0.12 -1.39 -8.84
N SER A 133 1.06 -1.95 -8.60
CA SER A 133 2.24 -1.17 -8.20
C SER A 133 2.69 -0.22 -9.31
N ALA A 134 2.59 -0.64 -10.59
CA ALA A 134 2.86 0.22 -11.73
C ALA A 134 1.86 1.39 -11.83
N LEU A 135 0.57 1.11 -11.66
CA LEU A 135 -0.49 2.13 -11.64
C LEU A 135 -0.33 3.10 -10.47
N ALA A 136 -0.01 2.59 -9.28
CA ALA A 136 0.22 3.39 -8.09
C ALA A 136 1.43 4.31 -8.26
N ALA A 137 2.55 3.80 -8.79
CA ALA A 137 3.74 4.59 -9.08
C ALA A 137 3.45 5.68 -10.13
N PHE A 138 2.72 5.35 -11.19
CA PHE A 138 2.31 6.34 -12.20
C PHE A 138 1.47 7.47 -11.60
N CYS A 139 0.50 7.14 -10.74
CA CYS A 139 -0.31 8.12 -10.03
C CYS A 139 0.56 9.02 -9.13
N ASP A 140 1.53 8.45 -8.42
CA ASP A 140 2.39 9.20 -7.50
C ASP A 140 3.36 10.14 -8.23
N PHE A 141 3.97 9.70 -9.34
CA PHE A 141 4.77 10.59 -10.18
C PHE A 141 3.93 11.72 -10.75
N THR A 142 2.71 11.41 -11.18
CA THR A 142 1.78 12.42 -11.72
C THR A 142 1.49 13.50 -10.68
N VAL A 143 1.16 13.09 -9.45
CA VAL A 143 0.86 14.01 -8.33
C VAL A 143 2.11 14.76 -7.85
N GLY A 144 3.28 14.10 -7.83
CA GLY A 144 4.55 14.69 -7.42
C GLY A 144 5.08 15.75 -8.38
N ILE A 145 4.91 15.55 -9.69
CA ILE A 145 5.41 16.44 -10.74
C ILE A 145 4.48 17.64 -10.99
N LEU A 146 3.16 17.45 -10.86
CA LEU A 146 2.15 18.50 -11.06
C LEU A 146 2.44 19.85 -10.35
N PRO A 147 2.77 19.89 -9.05
CA PRO A 147 3.04 21.12 -8.33
C PRO A 147 4.33 21.80 -8.77
N PHE A 148 5.32 21.07 -9.28
CA PHE A 148 6.54 21.67 -9.83
C PHE A 148 6.21 22.57 -11.02
N PHE A 149 5.32 22.10 -11.91
CA PHE A 149 4.82 22.91 -13.02
C PHE A 149 3.92 24.06 -12.56
N LEU A 150 3.06 23.83 -11.56
CA LEU A 150 2.15 24.85 -11.03
C LEU A 150 2.91 26.00 -10.34
N VAL A 151 3.87 25.67 -9.49
CA VAL A 151 4.68 26.62 -8.71
C VAL A 151 5.58 27.46 -9.61
N ARG A 152 6.05 26.94 -10.75
CA ARG A 152 6.88 27.70 -11.69
C ARG A 152 6.11 28.87 -12.32
N LYS A 153 4.78 28.79 -12.43
CA LYS A 153 3.92 29.83 -13.01
C LYS A 153 3.25 30.75 -11.98
N LEU A 154 3.16 30.35 -10.70
CA LEU A 154 2.37 31.07 -9.70
C LEU A 154 3.26 31.78 -8.67
N ASN A 155 3.03 33.08 -8.48
CA ASN A 155 3.84 33.94 -7.60
C ASN A 155 3.47 33.75 -6.11
N MET A 156 3.78 32.56 -5.57
CA MET A 156 3.52 32.18 -4.18
C MET A 156 4.63 32.66 -3.23
N ARG A 157 4.30 32.87 -1.95
CA ARG A 157 5.30 33.13 -0.90
C ARG A 157 6.30 31.97 -0.82
N LYS A 158 7.59 32.31 -0.70
CA LYS A 158 8.71 31.35 -0.75
C LYS A 158 8.59 30.23 0.29
N GLU A 159 8.04 30.53 1.47
CA GLU A 159 7.85 29.57 2.56
C GLU A 159 6.85 28.46 2.19
N THR A 160 5.67 28.84 1.70
CA THR A 160 4.65 27.88 1.26
C THR A 160 5.15 27.07 0.07
N ARG A 161 5.90 27.71 -0.85
CA ARG A 161 6.54 27.05 -1.96
C ARG A 161 7.50 25.94 -1.50
N LEU A 162 8.34 26.21 -0.50
CA LEU A 162 9.29 25.23 0.01
C LEU A 162 8.60 24.07 0.73
N ALA A 163 7.57 24.35 1.55
CA ALA A 163 6.81 23.32 2.26
C ALA A 163 6.11 22.36 1.28
N VAL A 164 5.48 22.88 0.23
CA VAL A 164 4.83 22.10 -0.82
C VAL A 164 5.87 21.25 -1.56
N MET A 165 6.99 21.83 -1.98
CA MET A 165 8.07 21.07 -2.64
C MET A 165 8.64 19.95 -1.74
N GLY A 166 8.81 20.20 -0.45
CA GLY A 166 9.30 19.21 0.51
C GLY A 166 8.37 18.01 0.65
N ILE A 167 7.08 18.25 0.94
CA ILE A 167 6.10 17.18 1.12
C ILE A 167 5.97 16.33 -0.15
N LEU A 168 6.03 16.94 -1.33
CA LEU A 168 5.87 16.24 -2.60
C LEU A 168 7.13 15.50 -3.05
N SER A 169 8.32 16.01 -2.71
CA SER A 169 9.57 15.28 -2.93
C SER A 169 9.59 13.94 -2.19
N MET A 170 9.03 13.90 -0.97
CA MET A 170 8.89 12.65 -0.21
C MET A 170 8.01 11.63 -0.92
N ALA A 171 6.96 12.08 -1.62
CA ALA A 171 6.10 11.18 -2.40
C ALA A 171 6.87 10.51 -3.55
N CYS A 172 7.69 11.27 -4.28
CA CYS A 172 8.54 10.72 -5.35
C CYS A 172 9.57 9.71 -4.81
N VAL A 173 10.19 10.00 -3.66
CA VAL A 173 11.14 9.08 -3.01
C VAL A 173 10.45 7.78 -2.60
N ALA A 174 9.24 7.87 -2.02
CA ALA A 174 8.46 6.70 -1.65
C ALA A 174 8.14 5.81 -2.87
N SER A 175 7.76 6.39 -4.00
CA SER A 175 7.51 5.63 -5.23
C SER A 175 8.78 5.00 -5.81
N LEU A 176 9.92 5.68 -5.71
CA LEU A 176 11.20 5.12 -6.11
C LEU A 176 11.54 3.88 -5.28
N ALA A 177 11.30 3.92 -3.97
CA ALA A 177 11.50 2.78 -3.09
C ALA A 177 10.61 1.58 -3.46
N VAL A 178 9.37 1.81 -3.89
CA VAL A 178 8.47 0.75 -4.39
C VAL A 178 9.02 0.10 -5.66
N ILE A 179 9.57 0.88 -6.60
CA ILE A 179 10.17 0.37 -7.84
C ILE A 179 11.40 -0.50 -7.52
N VAL A 180 12.26 -0.03 -6.61
CA VAL A 180 13.44 -0.80 -6.16
C VAL A 180 13.02 -2.09 -5.45
N ARG A 181 11.85 -2.11 -4.81
CA ARG A 181 11.31 -3.31 -4.13
C ARG A 181 10.68 -4.33 -5.10
N MET A 182 10.22 -3.93 -6.29
CA MET A 182 9.63 -4.85 -7.28
C MET A 182 10.46 -6.11 -7.57
N PRO A 183 11.79 -6.06 -7.81
CA PRO A 183 12.58 -7.27 -8.04
C PRO A 183 12.57 -8.26 -6.86
N PHE A 184 12.40 -7.77 -5.62
CA PHE A 184 12.30 -8.59 -4.41
C PHE A 184 10.93 -9.25 -4.23
N VAL A 185 9.91 -8.88 -5.03
CA VAL A 185 8.60 -9.58 -5.04
C VAL A 185 8.77 -11.04 -5.48
N LYS A 186 9.80 -11.36 -6.28
CA LYS A 186 10.09 -12.76 -6.63
C LYS A 186 10.45 -13.62 -5.42
N THR A 187 10.88 -13.00 -4.30
CA THR A 187 11.20 -13.70 -3.06
C THR A 187 9.96 -14.22 -2.32
N PHE A 188 8.74 -13.77 -2.66
CA PHE A 188 7.49 -14.40 -2.19
C PHE A 188 7.32 -15.84 -2.68
N ARG A 189 8.12 -16.29 -3.66
CA ARG A 189 8.14 -17.68 -4.12
C ARG A 189 8.95 -18.59 -3.19
N ASN A 190 9.68 -18.05 -2.22
CA ASN A 190 10.42 -18.85 -1.25
C ASN A 190 9.49 -19.30 -0.12
N PRO A 191 9.47 -20.61 0.22
CA PRO A 191 8.65 -21.13 1.31
C PRO A 191 9.05 -20.59 2.69
N ASP A 192 10.20 -19.90 2.80
CA ASP A 192 10.70 -19.27 4.01
C ASP A 192 10.23 -17.82 4.24
N PHE A 193 9.46 -17.23 3.31
CA PHE A 193 8.93 -15.86 3.48
C PHE A 193 7.67 -15.88 4.35
N LEU A 194 7.85 -15.65 5.65
CA LEU A 194 6.80 -15.44 6.65
C LEU A 194 6.68 -13.95 6.98
#